data_AF-A0A5C6BPF2-F1
#
_entry.id   AF-A0A5C6BPF2-F1
#
_cell.length_a   1.000
_cell.length_b   1.000
_cell.length_c   1.000
_cell.angle_alpha   90.00
_cell.angle_beta   90.00
_cell.angle_gamma   90.00
#
_symmetry.space_group_name_H-M   'P 1'
#
loop_
_entity.id
_entity.type
_entity.pdbx_description
1 polymer ?
#
loop_
_entity_poly.entity_id
_entity_poly.type
_entity_poly.pdbx_seq_one_letter_code
_entity_poly.pdbx_strand_id
1 'polypeptide(L)'
;MSGMAQVINPAAASILAEAELLTAKNRQEAYGDYREQSRDVAAVWSVLTGVAITPRMVPLMMAALKLVRESGKPKRDNRVDACGYLHLLDQLPED
;
A
#
# COMPACT_ATOMS: atom_id res chain seq x y z
N MET A 1 -2.57 -13.88 35.20
CA MET A 1 -3.14 -14.60 34.05
C MET A 1 -2.92 -13.73 32.83
N SER A 2 -1.89 -14.04 32.03
CA SER A 2 -1.49 -13.23 30.88
C SER A 2 -2.46 -13.49 29.74
N GLY A 3 -3.14 -12.44 29.28
CA GLY A 3 -4.09 -12.48 28.18
C GLY A 3 -3.36 -12.91 26.91
N MET A 4 -3.84 -14.00 26.31
CA MET A 4 -3.31 -14.52 25.07
C MET A 4 -3.44 -13.45 23.98
N ALA A 5 -2.30 -12.98 23.46
CA ALA A 5 -2.25 -12.35 22.16
C ALA A 5 -2.82 -13.36 21.16
N GLN A 6 -4.05 -13.13 20.72
CA GLN A 6 -4.70 -13.94 19.71
C GLN A 6 -3.82 -13.90 18.46
N VAL A 7 -3.21 -15.05 18.15
CA VAL A 7 -2.55 -15.28 16.87
C VAL A 7 -3.64 -15.21 15.81
N ILE A 8 -3.78 -14.04 15.18
CA ILE A 8 -4.73 -13.85 14.08
C ILE A 8 -4.32 -14.82 12.99
N ASN A 9 -5.19 -15.78 12.68
CA ASN A 9 -5.02 -16.66 11.54
C ASN A 9 -5.05 -15.79 10.26
N PRO A 10 -3.92 -15.66 9.53
CA PRO A 10 -3.84 -14.75 8.39
C PRO A 10 -4.77 -15.15 7.23
N ALA A 11 -5.23 -16.41 7.18
CA ALA A 11 -6.17 -16.87 6.17
C ALA A 11 -7.63 -16.46 6.44
N ALA A 12 -7.99 -16.12 7.70
CA ALA A 12 -9.35 -15.77 8.12
C ALA A 12 -9.56 -14.26 8.36
N ALA A 13 -8.48 -13.47 8.37
CA ALA A 13 -8.57 -12.02 8.57
C ALA A 13 -9.20 -11.32 7.35
N SER A 14 -9.90 -10.20 7.59
CA SER A 14 -10.36 -9.32 6.51
C SER A 14 -9.16 -8.78 5.73
N ILE A 15 -9.25 -8.71 4.39
CA ILE A 15 -8.20 -8.09 3.57
C ILE A 15 -7.99 -6.61 3.92
N LEU A 16 -9.04 -5.93 4.42
CA LEU A 16 -8.98 -4.54 4.84
C LEU A 16 -8.23 -4.40 6.15
N ALA A 17 -8.51 -5.27 7.13
CA ALA A 17 -7.79 -5.28 8.41
C ALA A 17 -6.31 -5.63 8.22
N GLU A 18 -6.00 -6.57 7.33
CA GLU A 18 -4.62 -6.91 6.99
C GLU A 18 -3.90 -5.75 6.30
N ALA A 19 -4.56 -5.09 5.32
CA ALA A 19 -4.03 -3.91 4.66
C ALA A 19 -3.74 -2.78 5.65
N GLU A 20 -4.68 -2.49 6.56
CA GLU A 20 -4.52 -1.48 7.62
C GLU A 20 -3.32 -1.81 8.51
N LEU A 21 -3.16 -3.07 8.96
CA LEU A 21 -2.02 -3.49 9.77
C LEU A 21 -0.68 -3.32 9.04
N LEU A 22 -0.61 -3.68 7.75
CA LEU A 22 0.61 -3.57 6.94
C LEU A 22 1.00 -2.13 6.62
N THR A 23 0.03 -1.22 6.66
CA THR A 23 0.20 0.20 6.32
C THR A 23 0.14 1.12 7.53
N ALA A 24 -0.11 0.57 8.72
CA ALA A 24 -0.08 1.27 10.00
C ALA A 24 1.31 1.81 10.33
N LYS A 25 1.37 2.67 11.35
CA LYS A 25 2.56 3.43 11.78
C LYS A 25 3.82 2.59 12.05
N ASN A 26 3.70 1.30 12.38
CA ASN A 26 4.86 0.40 12.48
C ASN A 26 5.65 0.29 11.16
N ARG A 27 5.02 0.62 10.01
CA ARG A 27 5.68 0.76 8.72
C ARG A 27 6.64 1.94 8.66
N GLN A 28 6.34 3.05 9.34
CA GLN A 28 7.19 4.24 9.35
C GLN A 28 8.56 3.95 9.98
N GLU A 29 8.60 3.11 11.01
CA GLU A 29 9.85 2.67 11.65
C GLU A 29 10.68 1.74 10.74
N ALA A 30 10.03 0.89 9.94
CA ALA A 30 10.70 -0.08 9.09
C ALA A 30 11.08 0.47 7.70
N TYR A 31 10.30 1.41 7.15
CA TYR A 31 10.40 1.85 5.75
C TYR A 31 10.42 3.37 5.58
N GLY A 32 10.29 4.17 6.65
CA GLY A 32 10.22 5.64 6.57
C GLY A 32 8.82 6.17 6.23
N ASP A 33 8.69 7.51 6.15
CA ASP A 33 7.42 8.17 5.84
C ASP A 33 7.01 7.87 4.39
N TYR A 34 5.81 7.31 4.20
CA TYR A 34 5.29 7.02 2.86
C TYR A 34 5.04 8.29 2.05
N ARG A 35 4.79 9.42 2.71
CA ARG A 35 4.64 10.72 2.06
C ARG A 35 5.94 11.17 1.40
N GLU A 36 7.09 10.90 2.02
CA GLU A 36 8.41 11.15 1.44
C GLU A 36 8.68 10.18 0.29
N GLN A 37 8.49 8.88 0.53
CA GLN A 37 8.72 7.86 -0.49
C GLN A 37 7.88 8.07 -1.75
N SER A 38 6.61 8.44 -1.61
CA SER A 38 5.74 8.73 -2.76
C SER A 38 6.20 9.96 -3.54
N ARG A 39 6.78 10.98 -2.90
CA ARG A 39 7.42 12.12 -3.59
C ARG A 39 8.64 11.69 -4.38
N ASP A 40 9.52 10.90 -3.79
CA ASP A 40 10.75 10.45 -4.44
C ASP A 40 10.45 9.55 -5.64
N VAL A 41 9.52 8.60 -5.47
CA VAL A 41 9.06 7.73 -6.57
C VAL A 41 8.41 8.55 -7.68
N ALA A 42 7.56 9.51 -7.35
CA ALA A 42 6.93 10.39 -8.34
C ALA A 42 7.98 11.18 -9.14
N ALA A 43 9.02 11.71 -8.46
CA ALA A 43 10.11 12.42 -9.13
C ALA A 43 10.89 11.51 -10.10
N VAL A 44 11.27 10.31 -9.65
CA VAL A 44 11.97 9.34 -10.49
C VAL A 44 11.12 8.92 -11.68
N TRP A 45 9.85 8.58 -11.47
CA TRP A 45 8.95 8.18 -12.56
C TRP A 45 8.69 9.32 -13.53
N SER A 46 8.66 10.57 -13.06
CA SER A 46 8.52 11.73 -13.94
C SER A 46 9.70 11.85 -14.90
N VAL A 47 10.92 11.64 -14.41
CA VAL A 47 12.13 11.65 -15.25
C VAL A 47 12.10 10.50 -16.25
N LEU A 48 11.76 9.29 -15.81
CA LEU A 48 11.79 8.10 -16.66
C LEU A 48 10.73 8.13 -17.77
N THR A 49 9.57 8.72 -17.51
CA THR A 49 8.43 8.72 -18.45
C THR A 49 8.34 10.00 -19.28
N GLY A 50 8.99 11.08 -18.85
CA GLY A 50 8.81 12.42 -19.43
C GLY A 50 7.44 13.05 -19.14
N VAL A 51 6.65 12.46 -18.25
CA VAL A 51 5.32 12.92 -17.84
C VAL A 51 5.36 13.37 -16.39
N ALA A 52 4.71 14.47 -16.04
CA ALA A 52 4.59 14.89 -14.65
C ALA A 52 3.75 13.89 -13.86
N ILE A 53 4.36 13.21 -12.88
CA ILE A 53 3.71 12.29 -11.95
C ILE A 53 3.63 12.97 -10.58
N THR A 54 2.45 12.96 -9.96
CA THR A 54 2.26 13.49 -8.60
C THR A 54 2.44 12.39 -7.55
N PRO A 55 2.75 12.73 -6.29
CA PRO A 55 2.86 11.72 -5.22
C PRO A 55 1.60 10.87 -5.04
N ARG A 56 0.40 11.45 -5.23
CA ARG A 56 -0.88 10.71 -5.17
C ARG A 56 -1.05 9.71 -6.31
N MET A 57 -0.42 9.93 -7.47
CA MET A 57 -0.46 8.97 -8.58
C MET A 57 0.30 7.68 -8.27
N VAL A 58 1.31 7.73 -7.39
CA VAL A 58 2.13 6.55 -7.05
C VAL A 58 1.30 5.41 -6.46
N PRO A 59 0.56 5.57 -5.34
CA PRO A 59 -0.29 4.51 -4.82
C PRO A 59 -1.38 4.06 -5.81
N LEU A 60 -1.94 4.98 -6.62
CA LEU A 60 -2.93 4.62 -7.65
C LEU A 60 -2.35 3.67 -8.70
N MET A 61 -1.16 3.98 -9.22
CA MET A 61 -0.47 3.15 -10.20
C MET A 61 -0.05 1.80 -9.61
N MET A 62 0.37 1.79 -8.34
CA MET A 62 0.71 0.55 -7.63
C MET A 62 -0.52 -0.32 -7.38
N ALA A 63 -1.68 0.26 -7.03
CA ALA A 63 -2.94 -0.46 -6.94
C ALA A 63 -3.34 -1.05 -8.31
N ALA A 64 -3.19 -0.28 -9.40
CA ALA A 64 -3.46 -0.76 -10.75
C ALA A 64 -2.58 -1.97 -11.12
N LEU A 65 -1.28 -1.96 -10.78
CA LEU A 65 -0.40 -3.13 -10.96
C LEU A 65 -0.95 -4.38 -10.25
N LYS A 66 -1.49 -4.23 -9.04
CA LYS A 66 -2.08 -5.35 -8.28
C LYS A 66 -3.37 -5.87 -8.92
N LEU A 67 -4.22 -4.99 -9.47
CA LEU A 67 -5.39 -5.40 -10.24
C LEU A 67 -5.01 -6.19 -11.49
N VAL A 68 -3.96 -5.75 -12.22
CA VAL A 68 -3.45 -6.49 -13.38
C VAL A 68 -2.94 -7.88 -12.96
N ARG A 69 -2.15 -7.98 -11.88
CA ARG A 69 -1.68 -9.27 -11.35
C ARG A 69 -2.83 -10.18 -10.93
N GLU A 70 -3.86 -9.62 -10.31
CA GLU A 70 -5.05 -10.36 -9.90
C GLU A 70 -5.79 -10.95 -11.10
N SER A 71 -5.92 -10.18 -12.19
CA SER A 71 -6.57 -10.66 -13.42
C SER A 71 -5.83 -11.83 -14.09
N GLY A 72 -4.50 -11.91 -13.92
CA GLY A 72 -3.68 -12.97 -14.50
C GLY A 72 -3.51 -14.20 -13.61
N LYS A 73 -3.06 -14.01 -12.37
CA LYS A 73 -2.86 -15.07 -11.38
C LYS A 73 -3.42 -14.63 -10.02
N PRO A 74 -4.71 -14.90 -9.76
CA PRO A 74 -5.37 -14.47 -8.54
C PRO A 74 -4.66 -14.98 -7.28
N LYS A 75 -4.43 -14.07 -6.33
CA LYS A 75 -3.83 -14.37 -5.04
C LYS A 75 -4.29 -13.36 -4.00
N ARG A 76 -4.32 -13.80 -2.73
CA ARG A 76 -4.75 -12.93 -1.62
C ARG A 76 -3.88 -11.68 -1.48
N ASP A 77 -2.55 -11.82 -1.63
CA ASP A 77 -1.59 -10.72 -1.54
C ASP A 77 -1.91 -9.60 -2.54
N ASN A 78 -2.29 -9.93 -3.78
CA ASN A 78 -2.71 -8.92 -4.76
C ASN A 78 -3.85 -8.03 -4.23
N ARG A 79 -4.89 -8.63 -3.64
CA ARG A 79 -6.05 -7.90 -3.13
C ARG A 79 -5.71 -7.11 -1.86
N VAL A 80 -4.95 -7.72 -0.95
CA VAL A 80 -4.46 -7.04 0.28
C VAL A 80 -3.60 -5.84 -0.09
N ASP A 81 -2.64 -6.00 -1.00
CA ASP A 81 -1.75 -4.92 -1.45
C ASP A 81 -2.51 -3.81 -2.17
N ALA A 82 -3.51 -4.16 -2.99
CA ALA A 82 -4.36 -3.16 -3.65
C ALA A 82 -5.09 -2.29 -2.61
N CYS A 83 -5.70 -2.92 -1.59
CA CYS A 83 -6.30 -2.22 -0.47
C CYS A 83 -5.26 -1.39 0.31
N GLY A 84 -4.05 -1.93 0.52
CA GLY A 84 -2.96 -1.24 1.18
C GLY A 84 -2.54 0.04 0.45
N TYR A 85 -2.37 -0.01 -0.87
CA TYR A 85 -2.04 1.19 -1.65
C TYR A 85 -3.16 2.23 -1.62
N LEU A 86 -4.44 1.82 -1.66
CA LEU A 86 -5.56 2.75 -1.52
C LEU A 86 -5.65 3.36 -0.12
N HIS A 87 -5.34 2.60 0.93
CA HIS A 87 -5.25 3.14 2.29
C HIS A 87 -4.11 4.15 2.42
N LEU A 88 -2.97 3.90 1.77
CA LEU A 88 -1.87 4.86 1.74
C LEU A 88 -2.20 6.13 0.96
N LEU A 89 -3.00 6.04 -0.10
CA LEU A 89 -3.51 7.20 -0.82
C LEU A 89 -4.39 8.09 0.07
N ASP A 90 -5.26 7.48 0.88
CA ASP A 90 -6.16 8.19 1.81
C ASP A 90 -5.38 9.01 2.86
N GLN A 91 -4.19 8.54 3.25
CA GLN A 91 -3.31 9.26 4.17
C GLN A 91 -2.54 10.43 3.54
N LEU A 92 -2.50 10.53 2.21
CA LEU A 92 -1.86 11.65 1.53
C LEU A 92 -2.81 12.85 1.50
N PRO A 93 -2.29 14.09 1.63
CA PRO A 93 -3.13 15.29 1.49
C PRO A 93 -3.76 15.35 0.10
N GLU A 94 -4.97 15.89 0.03
CA GLU A 94 -5.56 16.36 -1.23
C GLU A 94 -4.89 17.68 -1.63
N ASP A 95 -4.82 17.95 -2.95
CA ASP A 95 -4.18 19.15 -3.51
C ASP A 95 -5.02 20.42 -3.24
#